data_AF-A0AAW5D5G1-F1
#
_entry.id   AF-A0AAW5D5G1-F1
#
_cell.length_a   1.000
_cell.length_b   1.000
_cell.length_c   1.000
_cell.angle_alpha   90.00
_cell.angle_beta   90.00
_cell.angle_gamma   90.00
#
_symmetry.space_group_name_H-M   'P 1'
#
loop_
_entity.id
_entity.type
_entity.pdbx_description
1 polymer ?
#
loop_
_entity_poly.entity_id
_entity_poly.type
_entity_poly.pdbx_seq_one_letter_code
_entity_poly.pdbx_strand_id
1 'polypeptide(L)'
;MKENFIRDGIRGNLVVKDFVPATKIGKFDLKVEPHKKKITVIVKIFYRFIDNTEDQLSWSMNEKNEFKRNARRVILEKWKNNYKIRCTKQNWEEFVMDINFVIAEVNNPAYCRYVVEVKKLARYKSSGGINHGVVPHVCDVNNFANEIDITKNQERIFNYKEGLLRSGLRGLLPAGDGDYITFSSDQHLLTTGIKTYLDRFLAIVRLRRTPDVVGIKAYIIGLKGQNDSTFTYNLESRRANSIANYINQRIVGDNFAIVANTSQQWAKDAVTFLKTRTRNHTVSGQDGGVLIVIRTPHNVDRTVPHKYIVMTHEFGHMLGLPDEYFGVHSNSTMAKLRLDNVWPSTIRSQSVATGNKRLREMQDGFTQMATQANVSLPNLILKTTIVKRPEAKQAYQEIQDKNDQISRRKQQLKDTFGQTSWAYKKYKDSHPRLYAPPSTEAISNSIMHSGSDIQKVHFVTIWSALCKATETHLDVTEWEIVPAE
;
A
#
# COMPACT_ATOMS: atom_id res chain seq x y z
N MET A 1 25.75 -21.11 22.02
CA MET A 1 24.85 -19.98 21.68
C MET A 1 23.64 -20.44 20.85
N LYS A 2 23.81 -21.04 19.67
CA LYS A 2 22.70 -21.53 18.82
C LYS A 2 21.81 -22.59 19.44
N GLU A 3 22.41 -23.56 20.13
CA GLU A 3 21.65 -24.58 20.87
C GLU A 3 20.80 -24.00 22.00
N ASN A 4 21.27 -22.93 22.65
CA ASN A 4 20.49 -22.26 23.70
C ASN A 4 19.25 -21.57 23.11
N PHE A 5 19.38 -20.93 21.95
CA PHE A 5 18.24 -20.37 21.22
C PHE A 5 17.18 -21.44 20.88
N ILE A 6 17.62 -22.59 20.34
CA ILE A 6 16.72 -23.72 20.06
C ILE A 6 16.07 -24.24 21.35
N ARG A 7 16.87 -24.44 22.41
CA ARG A 7 16.41 -24.93 23.71
C ARG A 7 15.39 -23.99 24.35
N ASP A 8 15.62 -22.68 24.30
CA ASP A 8 14.69 -21.67 24.80
C ASP A 8 13.38 -21.67 24.01
N GLY A 9 13.45 -21.87 22.69
CA GLY A 9 12.25 -22.05 21.88
C GLY A 9 11.46 -23.31 22.23
N ILE A 10 12.13 -24.44 22.50
CA ILE A 10 11.49 -25.69 22.95
C ILE A 10 10.83 -25.50 24.32
N ARG A 11 11.52 -24.81 25.24
CA ARG A 11 11.01 -24.49 26.58
C ARG A 11 9.89 -23.45 26.60
N GLY A 12 9.64 -22.76 25.47
CA GLY A 12 8.63 -21.71 25.37
C GLY A 12 9.06 -20.37 25.97
N ASN A 13 10.37 -20.14 26.11
CA ASN A 13 10.92 -18.90 26.65
C ASN A 13 10.95 -17.76 25.60
N LEU A 14 10.93 -18.09 24.30
CA LEU A 14 10.92 -17.11 23.21
C LEU A 14 9.49 -16.64 22.91
N VAL A 15 8.88 -15.96 23.88
CA VAL A 15 7.50 -15.49 23.82
C VAL A 15 7.44 -14.03 24.26
N VAL A 16 6.69 -13.22 23.52
CA VAL A 16 6.26 -11.89 23.97
C VAL A 16 4.75 -11.92 24.09
N LYS A 17 4.25 -11.57 25.27
CA LYS A 17 2.83 -11.37 25.50
C LYS A 17 2.50 -9.89 25.39
N ASP A 18 1.32 -9.59 24.89
CA ASP A 18 0.77 -8.23 24.91
C ASP A 18 1.64 -7.19 24.20
N PHE A 19 2.34 -7.61 23.15
CA PHE A 19 3.23 -6.74 22.39
C PHE A 19 2.43 -5.59 21.78
N VAL A 20 2.85 -4.36 22.08
CA VAL A 20 2.31 -3.14 21.47
C VAL A 20 3.39 -2.55 20.56
N PRO A 21 3.18 -2.52 19.24
CA PRO A 21 4.15 -1.95 18.31
C PRO A 21 4.41 -0.46 18.56
N ALA A 22 5.50 0.07 17.98
CA ALA A 22 5.88 1.48 18.11
C ALA A 22 4.79 2.45 17.61
N THR A 23 3.90 1.98 16.73
CA THR A 23 2.71 2.71 16.24
C THR A 23 1.69 3.02 17.33
N LYS A 24 1.80 2.44 18.54
CA LYS A 24 0.87 2.64 19.66
C LYS A 24 -0.56 2.15 19.38
N ILE A 25 -0.76 1.42 18.29
CA ILE A 25 -1.97 0.67 18.00
C ILE A 25 -1.60 -0.78 17.76
N GLY A 26 -2.59 -1.68 17.84
CA GLY A 26 -2.33 -3.11 17.76
C GLY A 26 -1.84 -3.70 19.08
N LYS A 27 -2.16 -4.97 19.29
CA LYS A 27 -1.78 -5.72 20.48
C LYS A 27 -1.91 -7.21 20.24
N PHE A 28 -0.81 -7.94 20.27
CA PHE A 28 -0.81 -9.38 20.02
C PHE A 28 0.27 -10.10 20.82
N ASP A 29 0.13 -11.42 20.97
CA ASP A 29 1.19 -12.26 21.49
C ASP A 29 2.02 -12.82 20.32
N LEU A 30 3.30 -13.07 20.55
CA LEU A 30 4.19 -13.73 19.60
C LEU A 30 4.94 -14.86 20.29
N LYS A 31 4.99 -16.03 19.64
CA LYS A 31 5.78 -17.19 20.05
C LYS A 31 6.75 -17.57 18.92
N VAL A 32 8.01 -17.82 19.27
CA VAL A 32 9.04 -18.30 18.34
C VAL A 32 9.39 -19.75 18.65
N GLU A 33 9.37 -20.58 17.62
CA GLU A 33 9.74 -22.01 17.68
C GLU A 33 10.85 -22.28 16.65
N PRO A 34 12.13 -22.01 16.97
CA PRO A 34 13.23 -22.11 16.01
C PRO A 34 13.42 -23.51 15.45
N HIS A 35 13.22 -24.54 16.27
CA HIS A 35 13.28 -25.96 15.87
C HIS A 35 12.21 -26.34 14.83
N LYS A 36 11.10 -25.60 14.78
CA LYS A 36 10.03 -25.76 13.76
C LYS A 36 10.13 -24.73 12.64
N LYS A 37 11.13 -23.85 12.69
CA LYS A 37 11.27 -22.68 11.82
C LYS A 37 9.98 -21.86 11.72
N LYS A 38 9.37 -21.56 12.87
CA LYS A 38 8.01 -21.00 12.93
C LYS A 38 7.88 -19.86 13.93
N ILE A 39 7.17 -18.81 13.51
CA ILE A 39 6.66 -17.72 14.34
C ILE A 39 5.14 -17.86 14.39
N THR A 40 4.57 -17.79 15.59
CA THR A 40 3.12 -17.79 15.78
C THR A 40 2.68 -16.46 16.37
N VAL A 41 1.90 -15.70 15.60
CA VAL A 41 1.25 -14.45 16.00
C VAL A 41 -0.16 -14.79 16.49
N ILE A 42 -0.48 -14.43 17.73
CA ILE A 42 -1.75 -14.79 18.37
C ILE A 42 -2.52 -13.51 18.68
N VAL A 43 -3.70 -13.39 18.08
CA VAL A 43 -4.64 -12.31 18.34
C VAL A 43 -5.84 -12.88 19.10
N LYS A 44 -6.01 -12.47 20.35
CA LYS A 44 -7.10 -12.92 21.22
C LYS A 44 -8.34 -12.05 21.03
N ILE A 45 -9.43 -12.67 20.59
CA ILE A 45 -10.66 -11.96 20.25
C ILE A 45 -11.88 -12.52 20.98
N PHE A 46 -12.87 -11.67 21.21
CA PHE A 46 -14.20 -12.05 21.66
C PHE A 46 -15.22 -11.54 20.65
N TYR A 47 -16.11 -12.39 20.12
CA TYR A 47 -17.16 -11.95 19.21
C TYR A 47 -18.41 -11.52 19.98
N ARG A 48 -18.90 -10.31 19.70
CA ARG A 48 -20.18 -9.80 20.18
C ARG A 48 -21.08 -9.55 18.98
N PHE A 49 -22.10 -10.38 18.80
CA PHE A 49 -23.08 -10.20 17.75
C PHE A 49 -24.21 -9.29 18.23
N ILE A 50 -24.52 -8.26 17.45
CA ILE A 50 -25.50 -7.25 17.76
C ILE A 50 -26.64 -7.37 16.75
N ASP A 51 -27.83 -7.66 17.26
CA ASP A 51 -29.06 -7.70 16.48
C ASP A 51 -29.45 -6.29 16.01
N ASN A 52 -30.20 -6.22 14.93
CA ASN A 52 -30.76 -4.97 14.44
C ASN A 52 -32.24 -4.93 14.77
N THR A 53 -32.56 -4.25 15.87
CA THR A 53 -33.92 -4.12 16.38
C THR A 53 -34.80 -3.23 15.51
N GLU A 54 -34.21 -2.27 14.79
CA GLU A 54 -34.96 -1.36 13.90
C GLU A 54 -35.50 -2.10 12.68
N ASP A 55 -34.67 -2.94 12.06
CA ASP A 55 -35.05 -3.77 10.91
C ASP A 55 -35.59 -5.16 11.31
N GLN A 56 -35.77 -5.42 12.61
CA GLN A 56 -36.21 -6.71 13.16
C GLN A 56 -35.35 -7.93 12.71
N LEU A 57 -34.04 -7.74 12.59
CA LEU A 57 -33.10 -8.79 12.19
C LEU A 57 -32.31 -9.31 13.40
N SER A 58 -32.42 -10.60 13.68
CA SER A 58 -31.67 -11.25 14.76
C SER A 58 -30.67 -12.28 14.24
N TRP A 59 -29.54 -12.44 14.93
CA TRP A 59 -28.54 -13.44 14.61
C TRP A 59 -28.93 -14.83 15.11
N SER A 60 -29.09 -15.78 14.19
CA SER A 60 -29.13 -17.20 14.52
C SER A 60 -27.75 -17.73 14.92
N MET A 61 -27.71 -18.85 15.66
CA MET A 61 -26.44 -19.50 16.01
C MET A 61 -25.65 -19.95 14.76
N ASN A 62 -26.35 -20.40 13.72
CA ASN A 62 -25.72 -20.83 12.47
C ASN A 62 -25.02 -19.67 11.77
N GLU A 63 -25.67 -18.51 11.64
CA GLU A 63 -25.07 -17.31 11.06
C GLU A 63 -23.85 -16.83 11.86
N LYS A 64 -23.92 -16.86 13.21
CA LYS A 64 -22.79 -16.51 14.08
C LYS A 64 -21.58 -17.41 13.80
N ASN A 65 -21.80 -18.72 13.76
CA ASN A 65 -20.75 -19.69 13.51
C ASN A 65 -20.17 -19.57 12.09
N GLU A 66 -21.04 -19.32 11.11
CA GLU A 66 -20.63 -19.07 9.74
C GLU A 66 -19.77 -17.81 9.62
N PHE A 67 -20.19 -16.71 10.25
CA PHE A 67 -19.40 -15.47 10.29
C PHE A 67 -18.01 -15.73 10.88
N LYS A 68 -17.91 -16.41 12.04
CA LYS A 68 -16.62 -16.72 12.68
C LYS A 68 -15.71 -17.56 11.79
N ARG A 69 -16.27 -18.61 11.16
CA ARG A 69 -15.54 -19.49 10.24
C ARG A 69 -15.05 -18.71 9.01
N ASN A 70 -15.90 -17.87 8.43
CA ASN A 70 -15.57 -17.05 7.27
C ASN A 70 -14.52 -15.99 7.61
N ALA A 71 -14.66 -15.28 8.75
CA ALA A 71 -13.67 -14.32 9.24
C ALA A 71 -12.29 -14.98 9.40
N ARG A 72 -12.23 -16.14 10.06
CA ARG A 72 -10.99 -16.90 10.19
C ARG A 72 -10.42 -17.27 8.83
N ARG A 73 -11.24 -17.80 7.93
CA ARG A 73 -10.81 -18.22 6.59
C ARG A 73 -10.22 -17.03 5.81
N VAL A 74 -10.96 -15.94 5.65
CA VAL A 74 -10.52 -14.80 4.82
C VAL A 74 -9.30 -14.11 5.40
N ILE A 75 -9.19 -13.96 6.73
CA ILE A 75 -7.99 -13.41 7.36
C ILE A 75 -6.78 -14.31 7.08
N LEU A 76 -6.90 -15.61 7.38
CA LEU A 76 -5.76 -16.52 7.24
C LEU A 76 -5.36 -16.69 5.78
N GLU A 77 -6.31 -16.82 4.86
CA GLU A 77 -6.03 -16.88 3.42
C GLU A 77 -5.31 -15.64 2.93
N LYS A 78 -5.67 -14.46 3.44
CA LYS A 78 -5.09 -13.19 2.99
C LYS A 78 -3.69 -12.95 3.54
N TRP A 79 -3.46 -13.25 4.82
CA TRP A 79 -2.23 -12.92 5.52
C TRP A 79 -1.17 -14.03 5.48
N LYS A 80 -1.55 -15.31 5.30
CA LYS A 80 -0.59 -16.43 5.25
C LYS A 80 0.35 -16.35 4.04
N ASN A 81 1.55 -16.91 4.18
CA ASN A 81 2.49 -17.19 3.08
C ASN A 81 2.78 -16.01 2.15
N ASN A 82 2.73 -14.77 2.66
CA ASN A 82 3.18 -13.61 1.89
C ASN A 82 4.68 -13.37 2.08
N TYR A 83 5.15 -13.48 3.33
CA TYR A 83 6.53 -13.22 3.71
C TYR A 83 6.98 -14.18 4.82
N LYS A 84 8.29 -14.38 4.91
CA LYS A 84 9.01 -15.08 5.97
C LYS A 84 9.97 -14.13 6.67
N ILE A 85 10.52 -14.53 7.81
CA ILE A 85 11.60 -13.78 8.46
C ILE A 85 12.84 -14.67 8.58
N ARG A 86 13.95 -14.26 7.97
CA ARG A 86 15.21 -14.99 7.91
C ARG A 86 16.22 -14.39 8.87
N CYS A 87 16.96 -15.24 9.58
CA CYS A 87 18.13 -14.82 10.34
C CYS A 87 19.31 -14.55 9.40
N THR A 88 19.96 -13.41 9.54
CA THR A 88 21.12 -12.99 8.74
C THR A 88 22.45 -13.13 9.49
N LYS A 89 22.42 -13.58 10.75
CA LYS A 89 23.63 -13.90 11.52
C LYS A 89 24.39 -15.03 10.85
N GLN A 90 25.70 -14.88 10.75
CA GLN A 90 26.57 -15.88 10.15
C GLN A 90 26.43 -17.24 10.87
N ASN A 91 26.29 -18.31 10.09
CA ASN A 91 26.06 -19.70 10.55
C ASN A 91 24.68 -19.95 11.20
N TRP A 92 23.70 -19.08 11.00
CA TRP A 92 22.31 -19.21 11.49
C TRP A 92 21.28 -19.08 10.34
N GLU A 93 21.75 -19.08 9.10
CA GLU A 93 20.97 -18.82 7.89
C GLU A 93 19.89 -19.89 7.64
N GLU A 94 19.97 -21.05 8.30
CA GLU A 94 18.91 -22.05 8.19
C GLU A 94 17.59 -21.62 8.85
N PHE A 95 17.62 -20.60 9.71
CA PHE A 95 16.45 -20.07 10.39
C PHE A 95 15.69 -19.11 9.49
N VAL A 96 14.97 -19.69 8.54
CA VAL A 96 13.97 -19.01 7.71
C VAL A 96 12.60 -19.35 8.27
N MET A 97 12.01 -18.42 9.03
CA MET A 97 10.82 -18.66 9.82
C MET A 97 9.53 -18.39 9.04
N ASP A 98 8.64 -19.38 9.01
CA ASP A 98 7.26 -19.21 8.55
C ASP A 98 6.43 -18.45 9.58
N ILE A 99 5.52 -17.59 9.11
CA ILE A 99 4.67 -16.76 9.97
C ILE A 99 3.24 -17.31 9.96
N ASN A 100 2.82 -17.80 11.11
CA ASN A 100 1.49 -18.36 11.31
C ASN A 100 0.65 -17.43 12.17
N PHE A 101 -0.57 -17.15 11.71
CA PHE A 101 -1.55 -16.37 12.47
C PHE A 101 -2.54 -17.30 13.19
N VAL A 102 -2.81 -16.99 14.45
CA VAL A 102 -3.82 -17.66 15.27
C VAL A 102 -4.80 -16.61 15.76
N ILE A 103 -6.04 -16.74 15.30
CA ILE A 103 -7.17 -15.99 15.83
C ILE A 103 -7.74 -16.84 16.98
N ALA A 104 -7.42 -16.43 18.21
CA ALA A 104 -7.81 -17.14 19.43
C ALA A 104 -9.11 -16.54 19.96
N GLU A 105 -10.24 -17.16 19.64
CA GLU A 105 -11.51 -16.82 20.26
C GLU A 105 -11.49 -17.20 21.74
N VAL A 106 -11.86 -16.25 22.60
CA VAL A 106 -12.05 -16.48 24.03
C VAL A 106 -13.51 -16.35 24.40
N ASN A 107 -13.95 -17.08 25.42
CA ASN A 107 -15.35 -17.09 25.86
C ASN A 107 -15.70 -15.94 26.82
N ASN A 108 -14.70 -15.24 27.36
CA ASN A 108 -14.89 -14.12 28.28
C ASN A 108 -14.13 -12.89 27.76
N PRO A 109 -14.80 -11.73 27.59
CA PRO A 109 -14.17 -10.52 27.07
C PRO A 109 -13.03 -10.00 27.98
N ALA A 110 -12.98 -10.36 29.27
CA ALA A 110 -11.87 -10.00 30.15
C ALA A 110 -10.52 -10.59 29.70
N TYR A 111 -10.53 -11.68 28.93
CA TYR A 111 -9.32 -12.34 28.42
C TYR A 111 -9.00 -12.00 26.96
N CYS A 112 -9.81 -11.17 26.31
CA CYS A 112 -9.55 -10.74 24.93
C CYS A 112 -8.76 -9.43 24.89
N ARG A 113 -8.12 -9.17 23.74
CA ARG A 113 -7.56 -7.84 23.41
C ARG A 113 -8.50 -7.05 22.52
N TYR A 114 -9.29 -7.76 21.73
CA TYR A 114 -10.28 -7.19 20.83
C TYR A 114 -11.65 -7.81 21.05
N VAL A 115 -12.65 -6.96 21.26
CA VAL A 115 -14.04 -7.33 21.06
C VAL A 115 -14.38 -7.02 19.60
N VAL A 116 -14.75 -8.04 18.83
CA VAL A 116 -15.28 -7.87 17.47
C VAL A 116 -16.79 -7.74 17.57
N GLU A 117 -17.28 -6.50 17.48
CA GLU A 117 -18.71 -6.19 17.46
C GLU A 117 -19.23 -6.33 16.04
N VAL A 118 -20.15 -7.28 15.83
CA VAL A 118 -20.71 -7.59 14.50
C VAL A 118 -22.17 -7.19 14.47
N LYS A 119 -22.45 -6.05 13.84
CA LYS A 119 -23.82 -5.54 13.66
C LYS A 119 -24.51 -6.23 12.49
N LYS A 120 -25.76 -6.69 12.69
CA LYS A 120 -26.60 -7.18 11.60
C LYS A 120 -27.14 -6.00 10.80
N LEU A 121 -27.06 -6.02 9.48
CA LEU A 121 -27.61 -4.98 8.60
C LEU A 121 -28.48 -5.63 7.52
N ALA A 122 -29.59 -4.97 7.19
CA ALA A 122 -30.50 -5.42 6.13
C ALA A 122 -29.90 -5.24 4.72
N ARG A 123 -28.99 -4.28 4.56
CA ARG A 123 -28.40 -3.91 3.27
C ARG A 123 -26.90 -3.86 3.37
N TYR A 124 -26.25 -4.24 2.27
CA TYR A 124 -24.80 -4.23 2.15
C TYR A 124 -24.22 -2.85 2.51
N LYS A 125 -23.17 -2.85 3.34
CA LYS A 125 -22.40 -1.66 3.71
C LYS A 125 -20.94 -2.03 3.96
N SER A 126 -20.03 -1.47 3.19
CA SER A 126 -18.60 -1.57 3.44
C SER A 126 -18.19 -0.61 4.55
N SER A 127 -18.05 -1.12 5.78
CA SER A 127 -17.61 -0.33 6.93
C SER A 127 -16.96 -1.20 8.00
N GLY A 128 -15.84 -0.71 8.53
CA GLY A 128 -15.16 -1.25 9.70
C GLY A 128 -14.41 -0.14 10.45
N GLY A 129 -13.93 -0.45 11.65
CA GLY A 129 -12.93 0.35 12.34
C GLY A 129 -12.62 -0.16 13.73
N ILE A 130 -11.40 0.12 14.22
CA ILE A 130 -11.00 -0.20 15.58
C ILE A 130 -10.93 1.05 16.47
N ASN A 131 -11.71 1.03 17.56
CA ASN A 131 -11.55 1.99 18.65
C ASN A 131 -10.44 1.54 19.61
N HIS A 132 -9.25 2.11 19.41
CA HIS A 132 -8.11 1.89 20.30
C HIS A 132 -8.17 2.65 21.64
N GLY A 133 -9.17 3.52 21.85
CA GLY A 133 -9.31 4.33 23.07
C GLY A 133 -9.93 3.59 24.26
N VAL A 134 -10.35 2.34 24.08
CA VAL A 134 -11.00 1.50 25.10
C VAL A 134 -10.25 0.18 25.27
N VAL A 135 -10.32 -0.44 26.45
CA VAL A 135 -9.71 -1.75 26.74
C VAL A 135 -10.77 -2.69 27.31
N PRO A 136 -11.02 -3.87 26.71
CA PRO A 136 -10.47 -4.33 25.43
C PRO A 136 -10.82 -3.38 24.26
N HIS A 137 -9.99 -3.37 23.22
CA HIS A 137 -10.25 -2.57 22.02
C HIS A 137 -11.50 -3.09 21.31
N VAL A 138 -12.27 -2.21 20.67
CA VAL A 138 -13.49 -2.60 19.96
C VAL A 138 -13.27 -2.49 18.46
N CYS A 139 -13.39 -3.62 17.76
CA CYS A 139 -13.43 -3.71 16.30
C CYS A 139 -14.89 -3.76 15.87
N ASP A 140 -15.41 -2.63 15.36
CA ASP A 140 -16.80 -2.50 14.93
C ASP A 140 -16.91 -2.85 13.45
N VAL A 141 -17.66 -3.91 13.15
CA VAL A 141 -17.88 -4.44 11.79
C VAL A 141 -19.35 -4.83 11.62
N ASN A 142 -19.74 -5.22 10.41
CA ASN A 142 -21.09 -5.73 10.14
C ASN A 142 -21.05 -7.13 9.51
N ASN A 143 -22.23 -7.71 9.30
CA ASN A 143 -22.40 -9.06 8.72
C ASN A 143 -21.76 -9.24 7.33
N PHE A 144 -21.50 -8.17 6.58
CA PHE A 144 -20.86 -8.20 5.26
C PHE A 144 -19.32 -8.06 5.33
N ALA A 145 -18.73 -7.93 6.52
CA ALA A 145 -17.30 -7.63 6.66
C ALA A 145 -16.34 -8.71 6.13
N ASN A 146 -16.83 -9.93 5.93
CA ASN A 146 -16.08 -11.05 5.36
C ASN A 146 -16.25 -11.16 3.83
N GLU A 147 -17.13 -10.35 3.25
CA GLU A 147 -17.42 -10.36 1.82
C GLU A 147 -16.47 -9.45 1.07
N ILE A 148 -16.32 -9.72 -0.23
CA ILE A 148 -15.54 -8.86 -1.11
C ILE A 148 -16.36 -7.61 -1.43
N ASP A 149 -15.79 -6.45 -1.13
CA ASP A 149 -16.42 -5.17 -1.42
C ASP A 149 -16.36 -4.79 -2.90
N ILE A 150 -17.29 -5.35 -3.67
CA ILE A 150 -17.47 -5.06 -5.10
C ILE A 150 -18.18 -3.74 -5.38
N THR A 151 -18.68 -3.04 -4.35
CA THR A 151 -19.46 -1.80 -4.55
C THR A 151 -18.63 -0.61 -4.98
N LYS A 152 -17.31 -0.73 -4.94
CA LYS A 152 -16.37 0.31 -5.34
C LYS A 152 -15.63 -0.17 -6.59
N ASN A 153 -16.06 0.26 -7.77
CA ASN A 153 -15.18 0.18 -8.94
C ASN A 153 -14.10 1.25 -8.79
N GLN A 154 -12.84 0.85 -8.69
CA GLN A 154 -11.77 1.80 -8.40
C GLN A 154 -10.93 2.10 -9.65
N GLU A 155 -11.40 3.07 -10.44
CA GLU A 155 -10.59 3.70 -11.48
C GLU A 155 -9.23 4.17 -10.95
N ARG A 156 -9.24 4.57 -9.67
CA ARG A 156 -8.08 5.00 -8.89
C ARG A 156 -6.99 3.92 -8.80
N ILE A 157 -7.35 2.66 -8.58
CA ILE A 157 -6.36 1.57 -8.48
C ILE A 157 -5.82 1.23 -9.87
N PHE A 158 -6.66 1.26 -10.90
CA PHE A 158 -6.21 1.09 -12.28
C PHE A 158 -5.13 2.13 -12.64
N ASN A 159 -5.45 3.41 -12.43
CA ASN A 159 -4.55 4.53 -12.68
C ASN A 159 -3.27 4.43 -11.82
N TYR A 160 -3.39 3.96 -10.56
CA TYR A 160 -2.24 3.69 -9.69
C TYR A 160 -1.32 2.61 -10.28
N LYS A 161 -1.87 1.48 -10.75
CA LYS A 161 -1.10 0.39 -11.37
C LYS A 161 -0.43 0.82 -12.67
N GLU A 162 -1.09 1.64 -13.48
CA GLU A 162 -0.49 2.26 -14.67
C GLU A 162 0.66 3.20 -14.32
N GLY A 163 0.47 4.05 -13.31
CA GLY A 163 1.52 4.95 -12.79
C GLY A 163 2.72 4.18 -12.25
N LEU A 164 2.50 3.06 -11.56
CA LEU A 164 3.55 2.16 -11.11
C LEU A 164 4.34 1.60 -12.31
N LEU A 165 3.71 1.12 -13.37
CA LEU A 165 4.42 0.62 -14.54
C LEU A 165 5.30 1.71 -15.19
N ARG A 166 4.78 2.93 -15.35
CA ARG A 166 5.55 4.10 -15.85
C ARG A 166 6.75 4.42 -14.96
N SER A 167 6.53 4.49 -13.66
CA SER A 167 7.57 4.77 -12.66
C SER A 167 8.67 3.72 -12.70
N GLY A 168 8.28 2.45 -12.72
CA GLY A 168 9.21 1.34 -12.76
C GLY A 168 10.10 1.37 -13.99
N LEU A 169 9.54 1.68 -15.16
CA LEU A 169 10.30 1.90 -16.39
C LEU A 169 11.30 3.05 -16.24
N ARG A 170 10.84 4.24 -15.81
CA ARG A 170 11.69 5.43 -15.68
C ARG A 170 12.84 5.24 -14.69
N GLY A 171 12.58 4.53 -13.59
CA GLY A 171 13.56 4.27 -12.54
C GLY A 171 14.64 3.25 -12.89
N LEU A 172 14.62 2.62 -14.07
CA LEU A 172 15.66 1.67 -14.47
C LEU A 172 16.99 2.33 -14.82
N LEU A 173 16.97 3.62 -15.19
CA LEU A 173 18.15 4.45 -15.46
C LEU A 173 18.19 5.65 -14.50
N PRO A 174 19.40 6.18 -14.21
CA PRO A 174 19.56 7.45 -13.49
C PRO A 174 18.78 8.60 -14.17
N ALA A 175 18.48 9.66 -13.41
CA ALA A 175 17.75 10.86 -13.88
C ALA A 175 16.30 10.64 -14.35
N GLY A 176 15.75 9.42 -14.26
CA GLY A 176 14.37 9.12 -14.68
C GLY A 176 14.19 8.96 -16.18
N ASP A 177 15.29 8.69 -16.90
CA ASP A 177 15.33 8.57 -18.36
C ASP A 177 15.06 7.15 -18.90
N GLY A 178 14.69 6.19 -18.04
CA GLY A 178 14.45 4.81 -18.48
C GLY A 178 13.34 4.65 -19.53
N ASP A 179 12.47 5.62 -19.73
CA ASP A 179 11.50 5.58 -20.83
C ASP A 179 12.12 5.80 -22.23
N TYR A 180 13.40 6.20 -22.33
CA TYR A 180 14.10 6.36 -23.60
C TYR A 180 15.36 5.49 -23.71
N ILE A 181 15.46 4.73 -24.81
CA ILE A 181 16.59 3.84 -25.11
C ILE A 181 17.34 4.38 -26.32
N THR A 182 18.61 4.74 -26.14
CA THR A 182 19.50 5.20 -27.21
C THR A 182 19.98 4.04 -28.07
N PHE A 183 20.08 4.28 -29.38
CA PHE A 183 20.75 3.42 -30.34
C PHE A 183 21.94 4.17 -30.93
N SER A 184 23.02 3.45 -31.22
CA SER A 184 24.10 4.00 -32.03
C SER A 184 23.59 4.37 -33.44
N SER A 185 24.33 5.25 -34.12
CA SER A 185 24.00 5.71 -35.48
C SER A 185 23.67 4.55 -36.41
N ASP A 186 22.56 4.65 -37.14
CA ASP A 186 22.05 3.70 -38.14
C ASP A 186 21.76 2.28 -37.61
N GLN A 187 21.90 2.04 -36.31
CA GLN A 187 21.63 0.75 -35.68
C GLN A 187 20.16 0.59 -35.29
N HIS A 188 19.67 -0.64 -35.41
CA HIS A 188 18.32 -1.04 -35.00
C HIS A 188 18.28 -2.43 -34.35
N LEU A 189 19.41 -3.12 -34.27
CA LEU A 189 19.54 -4.41 -33.61
C LEU A 189 19.71 -4.24 -32.10
N LEU A 190 19.14 -5.16 -31.32
CA LEU A 190 19.22 -5.11 -29.87
C LEU A 190 20.57 -5.63 -29.39
N THR A 191 21.38 -4.76 -28.81
CA THR A 191 22.62 -5.13 -28.11
C THR A 191 22.30 -5.91 -26.83
N THR A 192 23.30 -6.59 -26.27
CA THR A 192 23.17 -7.28 -24.98
C THR A 192 22.70 -6.33 -23.87
N GLY A 193 23.24 -5.10 -23.82
CA GLY A 193 22.84 -4.09 -22.84
C GLY A 193 21.36 -3.72 -22.94
N ILE A 194 20.83 -3.52 -24.16
CA ILE A 194 19.40 -3.23 -24.38
C ILE A 194 18.53 -4.42 -23.98
N LYS A 195 18.96 -5.65 -24.27
CA LYS A 195 18.23 -6.86 -23.87
C LYS A 195 18.15 -6.97 -22.35
N THR A 196 19.28 -6.82 -21.64
CA THR A 196 19.32 -6.81 -20.17
C THR A 196 18.44 -5.70 -19.58
N TYR A 197 18.43 -4.51 -20.19
CA TYR A 197 17.56 -3.41 -19.80
C TYR A 197 16.08 -3.80 -19.92
N LEU A 198 15.67 -4.34 -21.07
CA LEU A 198 14.31 -4.77 -21.32
C LEU A 198 13.90 -5.90 -20.39
N ASP A 199 14.76 -6.89 -20.12
CA ASP A 199 14.45 -7.97 -19.18
C ASP A 199 14.17 -7.44 -17.75
N ARG A 200 14.91 -6.42 -17.30
CA ARG A 200 14.61 -5.73 -16.03
C ARG A 200 13.25 -5.02 -16.05
N PHE A 201 12.91 -4.36 -17.15
CA PHE A 201 11.57 -3.77 -17.33
C PHE A 201 10.47 -4.85 -17.33
N LEU A 202 10.68 -5.95 -18.02
CA LEU A 202 9.72 -7.05 -18.11
C LEU A 202 9.49 -7.74 -16.75
N ALA A 203 10.50 -7.79 -15.88
CA ALA A 203 10.31 -8.22 -14.50
C ALA A 203 9.32 -7.31 -13.75
N ILE A 204 9.42 -5.99 -13.92
CA ILE A 204 8.47 -5.01 -13.35
C ILE A 204 7.07 -5.22 -13.93
N VAL A 205 6.95 -5.42 -15.24
CA VAL A 205 5.66 -5.67 -15.91
C VAL A 205 5.01 -6.93 -15.34
N ARG A 206 5.73 -8.04 -15.23
CA ARG A 206 5.20 -9.31 -14.69
C ARG A 206 4.73 -9.19 -13.24
N LEU A 207 5.43 -8.41 -12.43
CA LEU A 207 5.05 -8.18 -11.03
C LEU A 207 3.79 -7.32 -10.88
N ARG A 208 3.46 -6.48 -11.87
CA ARG A 208 2.42 -5.43 -11.73
C ARG A 208 1.21 -5.64 -12.63
N ARG A 209 1.35 -6.42 -13.71
CA ARG A 209 0.30 -6.69 -14.68
C ARG A 209 -0.55 -7.87 -14.22
N THR A 210 -1.58 -7.57 -13.45
CA THR A 210 -2.61 -8.51 -13.03
C THR A 210 -3.74 -8.59 -14.07
N PRO A 211 -4.64 -9.60 -14.03
CA PRO A 211 -5.72 -9.74 -15.03
C PRO A 211 -6.61 -8.50 -15.18
N ASP A 212 -6.78 -7.73 -14.11
CA ASP A 212 -7.55 -6.49 -14.05
C ASP A 212 -6.86 -5.28 -14.72
N VAL A 213 -5.61 -5.39 -15.16
CA VAL A 213 -4.88 -4.31 -15.85
C VAL A 213 -4.28 -4.74 -17.18
N VAL A 214 -4.83 -5.80 -17.79
CA VAL A 214 -4.42 -6.33 -19.10
C VAL A 214 -4.47 -5.28 -20.21
N GLY A 215 -5.37 -4.29 -20.10
CA GLY A 215 -5.50 -3.21 -21.09
C GLY A 215 -4.41 -2.14 -21.04
N ILE A 216 -3.48 -2.15 -20.08
CA ILE A 216 -2.32 -1.25 -20.09
C ILE A 216 -1.32 -1.75 -21.15
N LYS A 217 -0.88 -0.87 -22.06
CA LYS A 217 0.06 -1.19 -23.14
C LYS A 217 1.34 -0.37 -23.07
N ALA A 218 2.41 -0.90 -23.66
CA ALA A 218 3.64 -0.18 -23.92
C ALA A 218 3.69 0.26 -25.38
N TYR A 219 3.51 1.54 -25.64
CA TYR A 219 3.62 2.07 -26.99
C TYR A 219 5.07 2.42 -27.33
N ILE A 220 5.56 1.88 -28.43
CA ILE A 220 6.96 1.92 -28.82
C ILE A 220 7.11 2.89 -29.99
N ILE A 221 7.78 4.02 -29.77
CA ILE A 221 7.96 5.09 -30.75
C ILE A 221 9.44 5.15 -31.13
N GLY A 222 9.75 4.86 -32.39
CA GLY A 222 11.10 5.00 -32.92
C GLY A 222 11.42 6.46 -33.25
N LEU A 223 12.66 6.87 -33.01
CA LEU A 223 13.16 8.21 -33.26
C LEU A 223 14.50 8.14 -33.98
N LYS A 224 14.68 9.05 -34.94
CA LYS A 224 15.92 9.28 -35.67
C LYS A 224 16.75 10.35 -34.96
N GLY A 225 18.05 10.14 -34.85
CA GLY A 225 19.02 11.08 -34.33
C GLY A 225 19.60 11.95 -35.45
N GLN A 226 20.32 13.01 -35.07
CA GLN A 226 21.03 13.86 -36.03
C GLN A 226 22.21 13.14 -36.69
N ASN A 227 22.81 12.16 -36.00
CA ASN A 227 23.93 11.37 -36.52
C ASN A 227 23.49 10.30 -37.54
N ASP A 228 22.20 9.93 -37.55
CA ASP A 228 21.69 8.88 -38.45
C ASP A 228 21.71 9.37 -39.91
N SER A 229 22.18 8.51 -40.82
CA SER A 229 22.25 8.83 -42.24
C SER A 229 20.88 9.13 -42.84
N THR A 230 20.81 10.16 -43.69
CA THR A 230 19.61 10.50 -44.46
C THR A 230 19.19 9.38 -45.41
N PHE A 231 20.11 8.49 -45.79
CA PHE A 231 19.88 7.35 -46.69
C PHE A 231 19.36 6.10 -45.98
N THR A 232 19.34 6.08 -44.65
CA THR A 232 18.80 4.95 -43.88
C THR A 232 17.28 5.08 -43.78
N TYR A 233 16.58 4.36 -44.66
CA TYR A 233 15.12 4.34 -44.71
C TYR A 233 14.48 3.58 -43.55
N ASN A 234 13.36 4.10 -43.04
CA ASN A 234 12.50 3.44 -42.04
C ASN A 234 13.21 3.05 -40.73
N LEU A 235 14.30 3.73 -40.37
CA LEU A 235 15.12 3.40 -39.21
C LEU A 235 14.31 3.47 -37.91
N GLU A 236 13.43 4.46 -37.79
CA GLU A 236 12.50 4.63 -36.68
C GLU A 236 11.60 3.39 -36.52
N SER A 237 10.97 2.97 -37.61
CA SER A 237 10.09 1.79 -37.64
C SER A 237 10.87 0.51 -37.32
N ARG A 238 12.10 0.36 -37.84
CA ARG A 238 12.94 -0.82 -37.53
C ARG A 238 13.31 -0.88 -36.05
N ARG A 239 13.75 0.24 -35.46
CA ARG A 239 14.07 0.33 -34.02
C ARG A 239 12.85 0.00 -33.16
N ALA A 240 11.69 0.58 -33.47
CA ALA A 240 10.46 0.32 -32.73
C ALA A 240 10.03 -1.15 -32.81
N ASN A 241 10.08 -1.75 -34.01
CA ASN A 241 9.74 -3.15 -34.21
C ASN A 241 10.68 -4.09 -33.44
N SER A 242 12.00 -3.82 -33.43
CA SER A 242 12.96 -4.63 -32.67
C SER A 242 12.61 -4.69 -31.18
N ILE A 243 12.29 -3.54 -30.57
CA ILE A 243 11.89 -3.46 -29.15
C ILE A 243 10.54 -4.13 -28.92
N ALA A 244 9.53 -3.83 -29.74
CA ALA A 244 8.18 -4.37 -29.59
C ALA A 244 8.15 -5.91 -29.70
N ASN A 245 8.84 -6.46 -30.70
CA ASN A 245 8.96 -7.90 -30.90
C ASN A 245 9.64 -8.58 -29.72
N TYR A 246 10.74 -8.00 -29.22
CA TYR A 246 11.44 -8.56 -28.07
C TYR A 246 10.57 -8.62 -26.81
N ILE A 247 9.78 -7.56 -26.56
CA ILE A 247 8.83 -7.49 -25.44
C ILE A 247 7.70 -8.51 -25.62
N ASN A 248 7.06 -8.55 -26.79
CA ASN A 248 5.90 -9.42 -27.03
C ASN A 248 6.25 -10.92 -27.06
N GLN A 249 7.47 -11.28 -27.48
CA GLN A 249 7.96 -12.67 -27.35
C GLN A 249 8.06 -13.13 -25.89
N ARG A 250 8.16 -12.20 -24.93
CA ARG A 250 8.37 -12.47 -23.50
C ARG A 250 7.16 -12.18 -22.63
N ILE A 251 6.17 -11.48 -23.16
CA ILE A 251 4.85 -11.22 -22.55
C ILE A 251 3.79 -11.78 -23.51
N VAL A 252 3.56 -13.09 -23.40
CA VAL A 252 2.69 -13.83 -24.32
C VAL A 252 1.22 -13.48 -24.10
N GLY A 253 0.43 -13.47 -25.18
CA GLY A 253 -1.04 -13.50 -25.14
C GLY A 253 -1.76 -12.16 -25.12
N ASP A 254 -1.06 -11.03 -25.22
CA ASP A 254 -1.71 -9.71 -25.07
C ASP A 254 -1.21 -8.61 -26.04
N ASN A 255 -0.19 -8.86 -26.87
CA ASN A 255 0.45 -7.80 -27.67
C ASN A 255 0.72 -6.55 -26.82
N PHE A 256 1.39 -6.75 -25.69
CA PHE A 256 1.63 -5.70 -24.69
C PHE A 256 2.37 -4.50 -25.28
N ALA A 257 3.37 -4.74 -26.13
CA ALA A 257 4.07 -3.71 -26.87
C ALA A 257 3.42 -3.45 -28.24
N ILE A 258 3.09 -2.19 -28.50
CA ILE A 258 2.44 -1.74 -29.75
C ILE A 258 3.33 -0.69 -30.40
N VAL A 259 3.71 -0.88 -31.67
CA VAL A 259 4.44 0.16 -32.40
C VAL A 259 3.52 1.34 -32.68
N ALA A 260 3.98 2.53 -32.32
CA ALA A 260 3.29 3.80 -32.56
C ALA A 260 4.23 4.77 -33.30
N ASN A 261 3.63 5.79 -33.90
CA ASN A 261 4.36 6.83 -34.61
C ASN A 261 3.72 8.20 -34.39
N THR A 262 4.43 9.25 -34.78
CA THR A 262 4.04 10.64 -34.55
C THR A 262 2.90 11.14 -35.43
N SER A 263 2.26 10.29 -36.25
CA SER A 263 0.98 10.63 -36.90
C SER A 263 -0.15 10.80 -35.88
N GLN A 264 -0.01 10.17 -34.71
CA GLN A 264 -0.95 10.31 -33.61
C GLN A 264 -0.53 11.49 -32.73
N GLN A 265 -1.46 12.42 -32.47
CA GLN A 265 -1.16 13.65 -31.72
C GLN A 265 -0.55 13.38 -30.34
N TRP A 266 -1.08 12.40 -29.59
CA TRP A 266 -0.55 12.04 -28.28
C TRP A 266 0.91 11.54 -28.33
N ALA A 267 1.31 10.86 -29.41
CA ALA A 267 2.66 10.36 -29.60
C ALA A 267 3.60 11.51 -29.93
N LYS A 268 3.13 12.47 -30.75
CA LYS A 268 3.83 13.74 -31.02
C LYS A 268 4.03 14.55 -29.73
N ASP A 269 3.03 14.62 -28.86
CA ASP A 269 3.12 15.31 -27.56
C ASP A 269 4.13 14.62 -26.63
N ALA A 270 4.13 13.28 -26.57
CA ALA A 270 5.09 12.52 -25.77
C ALA A 270 6.54 12.73 -26.24
N VAL A 271 6.78 12.75 -27.55
CA VAL A 271 8.09 13.05 -28.13
C VAL A 271 8.49 14.51 -27.86
N THR A 272 7.54 15.44 -27.91
CA THR A 272 7.80 16.85 -27.59
C THR A 272 8.19 17.01 -26.12
N PHE A 273 7.51 16.32 -25.20
CA PHE A 273 7.86 16.28 -23.78
C PHE A 273 9.24 15.67 -23.52
N LEU A 274 9.62 14.61 -24.25
CA LEU A 274 10.98 14.08 -24.19
C LEU A 274 11.98 15.18 -24.58
N LYS A 275 11.78 15.87 -25.70
CA LYS A 275 12.68 16.95 -26.18
C LYS A 275 12.81 18.13 -25.21
N THR A 276 11.78 18.42 -24.42
CA THR A 276 11.88 19.47 -23.38
C THR A 276 12.64 19.00 -22.15
N ARG A 277 12.52 17.71 -21.77
CA ARG A 277 13.28 17.09 -20.68
C ARG A 277 14.78 17.01 -21.00
N THR A 278 15.11 16.72 -22.26
CA THR A 278 16.48 16.44 -22.69
C THR A 278 17.37 17.67 -22.86
N ARG A 279 16.82 18.90 -22.81
CA ARG A 279 17.64 20.12 -22.68
C ARG A 279 18.50 20.14 -21.40
N ASN A 280 18.16 19.31 -20.40
CA ASN A 280 18.85 19.21 -19.11
C ASN A 280 19.51 17.85 -18.83
N HIS A 281 19.33 16.83 -19.68
CA HIS A 281 19.89 15.48 -19.48
C HIS A 281 20.27 14.81 -20.81
N THR A 282 21.45 14.19 -20.82
CA THR A 282 22.19 13.25 -21.72
C THR A 282 21.65 12.74 -23.06
N VAL A 283 20.43 13.06 -23.50
CA VAL A 283 19.90 12.71 -24.82
C VAL A 283 19.92 13.98 -25.68
N SER A 284 21.11 14.37 -26.13
CA SER A 284 21.38 15.62 -26.86
C SER A 284 20.70 15.73 -28.24
N GLY A 285 19.80 14.81 -28.60
CA GLY A 285 19.22 14.70 -29.95
C GLY A 285 20.22 14.24 -31.01
N GLN A 286 21.48 14.01 -30.62
CA GLN A 286 22.54 13.54 -31.52
C GLN A 286 22.31 12.08 -31.91
N ASP A 287 22.04 11.22 -30.92
CA ASP A 287 21.76 9.80 -31.16
C ASP A 287 20.25 9.52 -31.21
N GLY A 288 19.85 8.67 -32.15
CA GLY A 288 18.47 8.23 -32.29
C GLY A 288 18.12 7.14 -31.28
N GLY A 289 16.87 6.71 -31.26
CA GLY A 289 16.47 5.74 -30.26
C GLY A 289 15.01 5.33 -30.27
N VAL A 290 14.54 4.83 -29.14
CA VAL A 290 13.16 4.39 -28.93
C VAL A 290 12.63 4.98 -27.63
N LEU A 291 11.46 5.63 -27.72
CA LEU A 291 10.67 6.06 -26.58
C LEU A 291 9.61 5.00 -26.28
N ILE A 292 9.55 4.53 -25.03
CA ILE A 292 8.54 3.60 -24.53
C ILE A 292 7.53 4.39 -23.69
N VAL A 293 6.28 4.44 -24.14
CA VAL A 293 5.19 5.15 -23.45
C VAL A 293 4.20 4.14 -22.89
N ILE A 294 4.11 4.03 -21.57
CA ILE A 294 3.08 3.20 -20.93
C ILE A 294 1.76 3.96 -20.90
N ARG A 295 0.76 3.42 -21.58
CA ARG A 295 -0.55 4.05 -21.74
C ARG A 295 -1.66 3.01 -21.84
N THR A 296 -2.83 3.36 -21.33
CA THR A 296 -4.08 2.62 -21.57
C THR A 296 -4.89 3.21 -22.73
N PRO A 297 -5.28 2.41 -23.75
CA PRO A 297 -6.20 2.83 -24.81
C PRO A 297 -7.51 3.43 -24.28
N HIS A 298 -8.15 4.30 -25.05
CA HIS A 298 -9.40 4.96 -24.63
C HIS A 298 -10.60 4.01 -24.55
N ASN A 299 -10.58 2.91 -25.28
CA ASN A 299 -11.65 1.90 -25.33
C ASN A 299 -11.54 0.81 -24.25
N VAL A 300 -10.52 0.87 -23.40
CA VAL A 300 -10.35 -0.06 -22.28
C VAL A 300 -11.06 0.50 -21.07
N ASP A 301 -11.95 -0.30 -20.46
CA ASP A 301 -12.52 0.07 -19.16
C ASP A 301 -11.41 0.17 -18.11
N ARG A 302 -11.33 1.32 -17.46
CA ARG A 302 -10.29 1.64 -16.48
C ARG A 302 -10.72 1.33 -15.07
N THR A 303 -11.66 0.40 -14.87
CA THR A 303 -12.05 -0.02 -13.53
C THR A 303 -11.39 -1.34 -13.18
N VAL A 304 -10.94 -1.46 -11.93
CA VAL A 304 -10.59 -2.76 -11.36
C VAL A 304 -11.61 -3.11 -10.29
N PRO A 305 -12.09 -4.36 -10.24
CA PRO A 305 -12.91 -4.83 -9.13
C PRO A 305 -12.15 -4.64 -7.83
N HIS A 306 -12.71 -3.87 -6.90
CA HIS A 306 -12.14 -3.72 -5.58
C HIS A 306 -12.28 -5.06 -4.84
N LYS A 307 -11.14 -5.67 -4.52
CA LYS A 307 -11.07 -6.97 -3.81
C LYS A 307 -10.81 -6.78 -2.31
N TYR A 308 -11.40 -5.76 -1.74
CA TYR A 308 -11.21 -5.40 -0.34
C TYR A 308 -12.15 -6.20 0.54
N ILE A 309 -11.62 -6.75 1.63
CA ILE A 309 -12.40 -7.46 2.64
C ILE A 309 -12.14 -6.74 3.95
N VAL A 310 -13.18 -6.09 4.50
CA VAL A 310 -13.10 -5.25 5.70
C VAL A 310 -12.39 -5.98 6.83
N MET A 311 -12.81 -7.22 7.12
CA MET A 311 -12.26 -8.00 8.23
C MET A 311 -10.75 -8.28 8.08
N THR A 312 -10.24 -8.38 6.85
CA THR A 312 -8.80 -8.57 6.60
C THR A 312 -8.00 -7.30 6.83
N HIS A 313 -8.59 -6.13 6.58
CA HIS A 313 -8.00 -4.82 6.87
C HIS A 313 -8.00 -4.54 8.37
N GLU A 314 -9.13 -4.74 9.05
CA GLU A 314 -9.23 -4.55 10.50
C GLU A 314 -8.25 -5.46 11.25
N PHE A 315 -8.02 -6.68 10.75
CA PHE A 315 -6.98 -7.54 11.31
C PHE A 315 -5.58 -6.91 11.23
N GLY A 316 -5.27 -6.16 10.17
CA GLY A 316 -4.04 -5.37 10.07
C GLY A 316 -3.90 -4.34 11.18
N HIS A 317 -4.98 -3.67 11.59
CA HIS A 317 -4.97 -2.79 12.76
C HIS A 317 -4.75 -3.54 14.07
N MET A 318 -5.26 -4.79 14.18
CA MET A 318 -4.96 -5.65 15.35
C MET A 318 -3.46 -6.00 15.43
N LEU A 319 -2.79 -6.11 14.28
CA LEU A 319 -1.34 -6.26 14.16
C LEU A 319 -0.57 -4.93 14.34
N GLY A 320 -1.28 -3.82 14.51
CA GLY A 320 -0.72 -2.49 14.77
C GLY A 320 -0.30 -1.70 13.55
N LEU A 321 -0.86 -2.02 12.38
CA LEU A 321 -0.65 -1.27 11.16
C LEU A 321 -1.58 -0.05 11.12
N PRO A 322 -1.08 1.17 10.88
CA PRO A 322 -1.92 2.35 10.73
C PRO A 322 -2.65 2.34 9.39
N ASP A 323 -3.75 3.10 9.32
CA ASP A 323 -4.38 3.45 8.05
C ASP A 323 -3.41 4.22 7.15
N GLU A 324 -3.35 3.81 5.89
CA GLU A 324 -2.55 4.47 4.86
C GLU A 324 -3.37 5.48 4.04
N TYR A 325 -4.71 5.46 4.13
CA TYR A 325 -5.59 6.33 3.32
C TYR A 325 -5.84 7.73 3.88
N PHE A 326 -5.36 8.04 5.08
CA PHE A 326 -5.48 9.39 5.65
C PHE A 326 -4.35 10.36 5.23
N GLY A 327 -3.51 9.95 4.28
CA GLY A 327 -2.37 10.75 3.86
C GLY A 327 -1.23 10.71 4.87
N VAL A 328 -0.21 11.54 4.63
CA VAL A 328 0.99 11.57 5.46
C VAL A 328 0.83 12.66 6.53
N HIS A 329 1.00 12.30 7.79
CA HIS A 329 0.81 13.10 9.00
C HIS A 329 2.12 13.36 9.76
N SER A 330 3.23 12.78 9.29
CA SER A 330 4.58 13.03 9.81
C SER A 330 5.55 13.41 8.69
N ASN A 331 6.40 14.40 8.98
CA ASN A 331 7.54 14.77 8.15
C ASN A 331 8.52 13.61 7.95
N SER A 332 8.70 12.75 8.96
CA SER A 332 9.58 11.57 8.90
C SER A 332 9.08 10.56 7.87
N THR A 333 7.77 10.28 7.90
CA THR A 333 7.11 9.42 6.91
C THR A 333 7.19 10.04 5.53
N MET A 334 6.95 11.35 5.39
CA MET A 334 7.06 12.03 4.10
C MET A 334 8.46 11.95 3.50
N ALA A 335 9.50 12.15 4.30
CA ALA A 335 10.89 12.12 3.82
C ALA A 335 11.33 10.70 3.38
N LYS A 336 10.71 9.65 3.92
CA LYS A 336 11.08 8.24 3.65
C LYS A 336 10.16 7.54 2.67
N LEU A 337 8.98 8.08 2.41
CA LEU A 337 8.16 7.64 1.29
C LEU A 337 8.93 7.95 0.00
N ARG A 338 9.01 6.97 -0.91
CA ARG A 338 9.53 7.17 -2.26
C ARG A 338 8.52 7.95 -3.11
N LEU A 339 8.28 9.20 -2.73
CA LEU A 339 7.41 10.16 -3.43
C LEU A 339 7.98 10.62 -4.77
N ASP A 340 9.20 10.17 -5.09
CA ASP A 340 10.03 10.56 -6.23
C ASP A 340 9.41 10.29 -7.62
N ASN A 341 8.21 9.72 -7.67
CA ASN A 341 7.54 9.36 -8.92
C ASN A 341 6.46 10.34 -9.41
N VAL A 342 6.03 11.34 -8.62
CA VAL A 342 4.88 12.19 -9.03
C VAL A 342 4.82 13.58 -8.38
N TRP A 343 5.80 13.97 -7.59
CA TRP A 343 5.75 15.23 -6.84
C TRP A 343 6.64 16.29 -7.53
N PRO A 344 6.08 17.36 -8.15
CA PRO A 344 6.89 18.47 -8.64
C PRO A 344 7.71 19.06 -7.48
N SER A 345 8.99 19.37 -7.72
CA SER A 345 9.93 19.89 -6.71
C SER A 345 9.40 21.09 -5.91
N THR A 346 8.48 21.87 -6.49
CA THR A 346 7.78 23.01 -5.85
C THR A 346 6.83 22.64 -4.71
N ILE A 347 6.40 21.38 -4.60
CA ILE A 347 5.53 20.93 -3.50
C ILE A 347 6.37 20.25 -2.41
N ARG A 348 7.65 19.86 -2.64
CA ARG A 348 8.50 19.14 -1.65
C ARG A 348 8.72 19.95 -0.37
N SER A 349 8.46 21.25 -0.46
CA SER A 349 8.51 22.26 0.61
C SER A 349 7.18 22.45 1.35
N GLN A 350 6.12 21.70 1.04
CA GLN A 350 4.86 21.81 1.78
C GLN A 350 4.99 21.13 3.15
N SER A 351 4.82 21.93 4.20
CA SER A 351 4.71 21.47 5.57
C SER A 351 3.53 20.50 5.71
N VAL A 352 3.80 19.30 6.23
CA VAL A 352 2.76 18.39 6.71
C VAL A 352 2.15 19.01 7.96
N ALA A 353 1.03 19.70 7.78
CA ALA A 353 0.22 20.16 8.91
C ALA A 353 -0.86 19.11 9.16
N THR A 354 -0.77 18.41 10.29
CA THR A 354 -1.96 17.83 10.92
C THR A 354 -1.90 18.04 12.43
N GLY A 355 -2.99 18.60 12.96
CA GLY A 355 -3.23 18.83 14.39
C GLY A 355 -3.54 17.57 15.21
N ASN A 356 -3.45 16.38 14.62
CA ASN A 356 -3.73 15.12 15.30
C ASN A 356 -2.44 14.40 15.69
N LYS A 357 -1.93 14.73 16.90
CA LYS A 357 -0.72 14.14 17.51
C LYS A 357 -0.72 12.60 17.47
N ARG A 358 -1.87 11.96 17.70
CA ARG A 358 -1.99 10.50 17.70
C ARG A 358 -1.66 9.89 16.34
N LEU A 359 -2.19 10.45 15.25
CA LEU A 359 -1.91 9.94 13.90
C LEU A 359 -0.43 10.12 13.52
N ARG A 360 0.19 11.21 13.98
CA ARG A 360 1.62 11.45 13.79
C ARG A 360 2.46 10.39 14.51
N GLU A 361 2.18 10.15 15.78
CA GLU A 361 2.88 9.13 16.58
C GLU A 361 2.73 7.72 15.98
N MET A 362 1.54 7.39 15.47
CA MET A 362 1.29 6.13 14.76
C MET A 362 2.20 5.98 13.55
N GLN A 363 2.29 7.00 12.70
CA GLN A 363 3.10 6.96 11.48
C GLN A 363 4.60 7.05 11.75
N ASP A 364 5.02 7.79 12.77
CA ASP A 364 6.42 7.85 13.21
C ASP A 364 6.88 6.49 13.71
N GLY A 365 6.07 5.84 14.56
CA GLY A 365 6.35 4.48 15.02
C GLY A 365 6.44 3.48 13.87
N PHE A 366 5.53 3.57 12.89
CA PHE A 366 5.57 2.72 11.69
C PHE A 366 6.86 2.93 10.89
N THR A 367 7.21 4.21 10.67
CA THR A 367 8.39 4.63 9.91
C THR A 367 9.68 4.20 10.59
N GLN A 368 9.73 4.29 11.92
CA GLN A 368 10.85 3.82 12.72
C GLN A 368 11.06 2.32 12.52
N MET A 369 10.02 1.50 12.69
CA MET A 369 10.12 0.04 12.52
C MET A 369 10.52 -0.34 11.09
N ALA A 370 9.92 0.29 10.07
CA ALA A 370 10.28 0.04 8.68
C ALA A 370 11.76 0.38 8.39
N THR A 371 12.27 1.45 8.98
CA THR A 371 13.68 1.85 8.84
C THR A 371 14.61 0.84 9.49
N GLN A 372 14.31 0.43 10.72
CA GLN A 372 15.13 -0.54 11.46
C GLN A 372 15.12 -1.92 10.78
N ALA A 373 14.00 -2.31 10.19
CA ALA A 373 13.86 -3.56 9.44
C ALA A 373 14.44 -3.49 8.01
N ASN A 374 15.00 -2.34 7.61
CA ASN A 374 15.45 -2.08 6.23
C ASN A 374 14.36 -2.38 5.18
N VAL A 375 13.12 -1.99 5.46
CA VAL A 375 11.97 -2.14 4.57
C VAL A 375 11.51 -0.78 4.09
N SER A 376 11.35 -0.62 2.78
CA SER A 376 10.80 0.60 2.20
C SER A 376 9.31 0.75 2.56
N LEU A 377 8.90 1.99 2.85
CA LEU A 377 7.50 2.33 3.04
C LEU A 377 6.67 2.07 1.76
N PRO A 378 5.33 1.94 1.87
CA PRO A 378 4.45 1.76 0.71
C PRO A 378 4.68 2.83 -0.36
N ASN A 379 4.53 2.44 -1.63
CA ASN A 379 4.46 3.42 -2.71
C ASN A 379 3.07 4.10 -2.68
N LEU A 380 3.09 5.42 -2.73
CA LEU A 380 1.89 6.26 -2.76
C LEU A 380 1.95 7.15 -4.00
N ILE A 381 0.86 7.24 -4.78
CA ILE A 381 0.76 8.12 -5.95
C ILE A 381 -0.17 9.28 -5.64
N LEU A 382 0.32 10.51 -5.79
CA LEU A 382 -0.43 11.75 -5.56
C LEU A 382 -1.48 11.98 -6.64
N LYS A 383 -2.68 12.40 -6.24
CA LYS A 383 -3.66 13.00 -7.15
C LYS A 383 -3.26 14.43 -7.49
N THR A 384 -3.13 14.76 -8.77
CA THR A 384 -3.10 16.15 -9.23
C THR A 384 -4.47 16.78 -8.99
N THR A 385 -4.71 17.30 -7.78
CA THR A 385 -5.73 18.33 -7.60
C THR A 385 -5.02 19.64 -7.92
N ILE A 386 -5.42 20.32 -9.00
CA ILE A 386 -4.89 21.64 -9.33
C ILE A 386 -5.24 22.58 -8.17
N VAL A 387 -4.31 22.80 -7.24
CA VAL A 387 -4.51 23.78 -6.17
C VAL A 387 -4.32 25.16 -6.79
N LYS A 388 -5.44 25.83 -7.11
CA LYS A 388 -5.42 27.26 -7.40
C LYS A 388 -5.10 28.02 -6.10
N ARG A 389 -3.90 28.58 -6.06
CA ARG A 389 -3.41 29.73 -5.24
C ARG A 389 -3.03 29.52 -3.76
N PRO A 390 -2.00 30.25 -3.26
CA PRO A 390 -1.54 30.23 -1.85
C PRO A 390 -2.55 30.77 -0.83
N GLU A 391 -3.45 31.67 -1.22
CA GLU A 391 -4.45 32.32 -0.33
C GLU A 391 -5.46 31.32 0.27
N ALA A 392 -5.72 30.20 -0.40
CA ALA A 392 -6.59 29.13 0.09
C ALA A 392 -6.01 28.37 1.31
N LYS A 393 -4.70 28.49 1.57
CA LYS A 393 -4.01 27.74 2.65
C LYS A 393 -4.26 28.30 4.05
N GLN A 394 -4.35 29.63 4.21
CA GLN A 394 -4.67 30.24 5.51
C GLN A 394 -6.13 30.02 5.89
N ALA A 395 -7.05 30.23 4.94
CA ALA A 395 -8.47 29.94 5.15
C ALA A 395 -8.74 28.45 5.49
N TYR A 396 -7.94 27.53 4.93
CA TYR A 396 -8.01 26.10 5.25
C TYR A 396 -7.63 25.79 6.70
N GLN A 397 -6.52 26.37 7.18
CA GLN A 397 -6.02 26.13 8.53
C GLN A 397 -7.01 26.61 9.59
N GLU A 398 -7.60 27.79 9.39
CA GLU A 398 -8.62 28.34 10.27
C GLU A 398 -9.90 27.47 10.32
N ILE A 399 -10.29 26.86 9.20
CA ILE A 399 -11.45 25.95 9.12
C ILE A 399 -11.16 24.64 9.86
N GLN A 400 -9.94 24.09 9.76
CA GLN A 400 -9.53 22.89 10.49
C GLN A 400 -9.49 23.12 12.00
N ASP A 401 -8.88 24.23 12.45
CA ASP A 401 -8.80 24.56 13.88
C ASP A 401 -10.20 24.74 14.48
N LYS A 402 -11.12 25.36 13.74
CA LYS A 402 -12.53 25.48 14.12
C LYS A 402 -13.22 24.10 14.20
N ASN A 403 -13.01 23.22 13.23
CA ASN A 403 -13.57 21.85 13.27
C ASN A 403 -13.04 21.02 14.44
N ASP A 404 -11.76 21.17 14.80
CA ASP A 404 -11.16 20.48 15.94
C ASP A 404 -11.68 21.00 17.27
N GLN A 405 -11.94 22.31 17.38
CA GLN A 405 -12.60 22.90 18.55
C GLN A 405 -14.05 22.40 18.67
N ILE A 406 -14.79 22.37 17.56
CA ILE A 406 -16.17 21.84 17.52
C ILE A 406 -16.18 20.37 17.95
N SER A 407 -15.29 19.54 17.41
CA SER A 407 -15.19 18.11 17.75
C SER A 407 -14.85 17.89 19.24
N ARG A 408 -13.87 18.63 19.77
CA ARG A 408 -13.47 18.54 21.19
C ARG A 408 -14.61 18.93 22.12
N ARG A 409 -15.29 20.04 21.84
CA ARG A 409 -16.40 20.50 22.67
C ARG A 409 -17.60 19.56 22.59
N LYS A 410 -17.89 19.04 21.40
CA LYS A 410 -18.93 18.02 21.20
C LYS A 410 -18.64 16.74 21.99
N GLN A 411 -17.39 16.29 22.02
CA GLN A 411 -16.97 15.14 22.80
C GLN A 411 -17.08 15.42 24.31
N GLN A 412 -16.61 16.56 24.79
CA GLN A 412 -16.79 16.98 26.19
C GLN A 412 -18.26 17.00 26.61
N LEU A 413 -19.14 17.57 25.79
CA LEU A 413 -20.58 17.61 26.07
C LEU A 413 -21.19 16.21 26.09
N LYS A 414 -20.74 15.32 25.21
CA LYS A 414 -21.14 13.91 25.20
C LYS A 414 -20.72 13.20 26.48
N ASP A 415 -19.48 13.40 26.92
CA ASP A 415 -18.91 12.75 28.09
C ASP A 415 -19.51 13.28 29.39
N THR A 416 -19.86 14.57 29.43
CA THR A 416 -20.41 15.23 30.63
C THR A 416 -21.90 14.99 30.79
N PHE A 417 -22.68 15.07 29.71
CA PHE A 417 -24.15 15.11 29.78
C PHE A 417 -24.83 13.93 29.07
N GLY A 418 -24.07 13.08 28.38
CA GLY A 418 -24.62 12.01 27.57
C GLY A 418 -25.14 12.49 26.21
N GLN A 419 -25.14 11.56 25.25
CA GLN A 419 -25.48 11.83 23.84
C GLN A 419 -26.97 12.16 23.59
N THR A 420 -27.84 11.90 24.56
CA THR A 420 -29.28 12.20 24.47
C THR A 420 -29.62 13.58 25.04
N SER A 421 -28.68 14.24 25.74
CA SER A 421 -28.89 15.54 26.36
C SER A 421 -29.21 16.64 25.36
N TRP A 422 -30.06 17.58 25.79
CA TRP A 422 -30.38 18.77 25.02
C TRP A 422 -29.13 19.60 24.71
N ALA A 423 -28.19 19.72 25.65
CA ALA A 423 -26.94 20.46 25.47
C ALA A 423 -26.06 19.86 24.34
N TYR A 424 -25.91 18.54 24.30
CA TYR A 424 -25.18 17.85 23.23
C TYR A 424 -25.88 17.99 21.87
N LYS A 425 -27.21 17.75 21.82
CA LYS A 425 -28.00 17.85 20.58
C LYS A 425 -27.96 19.27 20.00
N LYS A 426 -28.26 20.28 20.83
CA LYS A 426 -28.23 21.70 20.42
C LYS A 426 -26.86 22.12 19.89
N TYR A 427 -25.78 21.72 20.56
CA TYR A 427 -24.42 22.05 20.11
C TYR A 427 -24.07 21.37 18.78
N LYS A 428 -24.40 20.08 18.64
CA LYS A 428 -24.20 19.31 17.40
C LYS A 428 -24.94 19.94 16.21
N ASP A 429 -26.18 20.37 16.41
CA ASP A 429 -27.03 20.86 15.32
C ASP A 429 -26.68 22.30 14.92
N SER A 430 -26.21 23.12 15.87
CA SER A 430 -25.79 24.52 15.62
C SER A 430 -24.35 24.67 15.11
N HIS A 431 -23.52 23.62 15.16
CA HIS A 431 -22.12 23.65 14.74
C HIS A 431 -21.83 22.53 13.72
N PRO A 432 -22.43 22.60 12.50
CA PRO A 432 -22.15 21.64 11.45
C PRO A 432 -20.68 21.68 11.05
N ARG A 433 -20.16 20.53 10.62
CA ARG A 433 -18.77 20.41 10.18
C ARG A 433 -18.52 21.35 9.01
N LEU A 434 -17.55 22.26 9.17
CA LEU A 434 -17.17 23.19 8.12
C LEU A 434 -16.40 22.43 7.04
N TYR A 435 -16.77 22.65 5.76
CA TYR A 435 -16.15 21.96 4.63
C TYR A 435 -14.73 22.49 4.39
N ALA A 436 -13.74 21.61 4.45
CA ALA A 436 -12.34 21.92 4.16
C ALA A 436 -11.97 21.29 2.79
N PRO A 437 -11.39 22.03 1.81
CA PRO A 437 -10.91 21.46 0.54
C PRO A 437 -9.83 20.38 0.74
N PRO A 438 -9.59 19.48 -0.23
CA PRO A 438 -9.14 18.12 0.05
C PRO A 438 -7.70 18.02 0.59
N SER A 439 -7.52 17.12 1.54
CA SER A 439 -6.22 16.54 1.91
C SER A 439 -5.52 15.99 0.67
N THR A 440 -4.20 15.91 0.70
CA THR A 440 -3.42 15.22 -0.33
C THR A 440 -3.92 13.78 -0.47
N GLU A 441 -4.76 13.53 -1.48
CA GLU A 441 -5.28 12.19 -1.79
C GLU A 441 -4.15 11.42 -2.48
N ALA A 442 -3.41 10.64 -1.71
CA ALA A 442 -2.55 9.61 -2.27
C ALA A 442 -3.37 8.31 -2.40
N ILE A 443 -3.03 7.45 -3.36
CA ILE A 443 -3.66 6.13 -3.52
C ILE A 443 -2.58 5.06 -3.45
N SER A 444 -2.91 3.94 -2.81
CA SER A 444 -2.12 2.70 -2.79
C SER A 444 -2.98 1.48 -3.08
N ASN A 445 -2.38 0.43 -3.62
CA ASN A 445 -2.98 -0.92 -3.69
C ASN A 445 -2.86 -1.69 -2.36
N SER A 446 -2.24 -1.11 -1.34
CA SER A 446 -2.13 -1.68 0.01
C SER A 446 -3.48 -2.04 0.60
N ILE A 447 -3.55 -3.17 1.31
CA ILE A 447 -4.72 -3.56 2.11
C ILE A 447 -5.05 -2.52 3.18
N MET A 448 -4.04 -1.81 3.70
CA MET A 448 -4.22 -0.77 4.72
C MET A 448 -4.63 0.59 4.13
N HIS A 449 -4.84 0.66 2.81
CA HIS A 449 -5.35 1.82 2.09
C HIS A 449 -6.71 1.51 1.46
N SER A 450 -6.76 1.39 0.14
CA SER A 450 -7.96 1.20 -0.67
C SER A 450 -7.80 0.03 -1.62
N GLY A 451 -6.72 -0.74 -1.51
CA GLY A 451 -6.46 -1.91 -2.34
C GLY A 451 -6.57 -3.20 -1.54
N SER A 452 -5.95 -4.25 -2.04
CA SER A 452 -6.03 -5.58 -1.46
C SER A 452 -4.67 -6.20 -1.19
N ASP A 453 -3.57 -5.50 -1.40
CA ASP A 453 -2.27 -6.15 -1.47
C ASP A 453 -1.58 -6.12 -0.12
N ILE A 454 -1.07 -7.29 0.28
CA ILE A 454 -0.21 -7.43 1.44
C ILE A 454 1.22 -7.11 1.01
N GLN A 455 1.84 -6.12 1.63
CA GLN A 455 3.17 -5.64 1.30
C GLN A 455 4.18 -6.03 2.38
N LYS A 456 5.47 -6.08 2.01
CA LYS A 456 6.59 -6.42 2.92
C LYS A 456 6.54 -5.61 4.21
N VAL A 457 6.21 -4.34 4.08
CA VAL A 457 6.14 -3.38 5.20
C VAL A 457 5.03 -3.70 6.20
N HIS A 458 4.01 -4.48 5.83
CA HIS A 458 2.95 -4.92 6.76
C HIS A 458 3.43 -5.95 7.79
N PHE A 459 4.64 -6.49 7.63
CA PHE A 459 5.23 -7.45 8.57
C PHE A 459 6.23 -6.82 9.54
N VAL A 460 6.45 -5.49 9.49
CA VAL A 460 7.44 -4.81 10.36
C VAL A 460 7.04 -4.86 11.84
N THR A 461 5.75 -4.91 12.16
CA THR A 461 5.27 -5.04 13.54
C THR A 461 5.56 -6.45 14.09
N ILE A 462 5.42 -7.48 13.25
CA ILE A 462 5.74 -8.87 13.58
C ILE A 462 7.25 -9.05 13.72
N TRP A 463 8.03 -8.47 12.82
CA TRP A 463 9.49 -8.43 12.91
C TRP A 463 9.96 -7.74 14.19
N SER A 464 9.33 -6.63 14.57
CA SER A 464 9.67 -5.92 15.81
C SER A 464 9.38 -6.78 17.06
N ALA A 465 8.25 -7.49 17.06
CA ALA A 465 7.91 -8.44 18.11
C ALA A 465 8.87 -9.64 18.16
N LEU A 466 9.33 -10.14 17.00
CA LEU A 466 10.35 -11.18 16.92
C LEU A 466 11.68 -10.71 17.51
N CYS A 467 12.13 -9.51 17.16
CA CYS A 467 13.36 -8.92 17.72
C CYS A 467 13.25 -8.86 19.24
N LYS A 468 12.10 -8.42 19.78
CA LYS A 468 11.87 -8.41 21.23
C LYS A 468 11.89 -9.81 21.83
N ALA A 469 11.28 -10.81 21.18
CA ALA A 469 11.25 -12.19 21.66
C ALA A 469 12.62 -12.88 21.66
N THR A 470 13.58 -12.36 20.90
CA THR A 470 14.88 -12.99 20.64
C THR A 470 16.06 -12.13 21.05
N GLU A 471 15.83 -11.00 21.72
CA GLU A 471 16.83 -9.97 22.05
C GLU A 471 17.99 -10.47 22.92
N THR A 472 17.80 -11.58 23.65
CA THR A 472 18.86 -12.22 24.44
C THR A 472 19.82 -13.07 23.62
N HIS A 473 19.49 -13.34 22.35
CA HIS A 473 20.26 -14.21 21.44
C HIS A 473 20.70 -13.51 20.16
N LEU A 474 19.90 -12.56 19.67
CA LEU A 474 20.06 -11.94 18.35
C LEU A 474 19.86 -10.43 18.41
N ASP A 475 20.68 -9.72 17.65
CA ASP A 475 20.53 -8.29 17.45
C ASP A 475 19.38 -7.98 16.47
N VAL A 476 18.83 -6.77 16.59
CA VAL A 476 17.73 -6.31 15.74
C VAL A 476 18.07 -6.37 14.23
N THR A 477 19.34 -6.16 13.87
CA THR A 477 19.81 -6.20 12.48
C THR A 477 20.04 -7.62 11.94
N GLU A 478 19.97 -8.64 12.79
CA GLU A 478 20.18 -10.05 12.44
C GLU A 478 18.91 -10.72 11.92
N TRP A 479 17.84 -9.95 11.67
CA TRP A 479 16.57 -10.42 11.11
C TRP A 479 16.17 -9.64 9.87
N GLU A 480 15.78 -10.36 8.82
CA GLU A 480 15.33 -9.78 7.56
C GLU A 480 13.97 -10.36 7.15
N ILE A 481 13.02 -9.50 6.77
CA ILE A 481 11.77 -9.94 6.13
C ILE A 481 12.10 -10.32 4.68
N VAL A 482 11.64 -11.47 4.21
CA VAL A 482 11.85 -11.94 2.83
C VAL A 482 10.53 -12.45 2.24
N PRO A 483 10.32 -12.42 0.91
CA PRO A 483 9.14 -13.04 0.31
C PRO A 483 9.02 -14.52 0.70
N ALA A 484 7.79 -15.02 0.80
CA ALA A 484 7.59 -16.46 0.83
C ALA A 484 7.78 -17.00 -0.61
N GLU A 485 8.65 -18.01 -0.76
CA GLU A 485 8.86 -18.73 -2.02
C GLU A 485 7.65 -19.56 -2.44
#